data_AF-A0A8T5NE64-F1
#
_entry.id   AF-A0A8T5NE64-F1
#
_cell.length_a   1.000
_cell.length_b   1.000
_cell.length_c   1.000
_cell.angle_alpha   90.00
_cell.angle_beta   90.00
_cell.angle_gamma   90.00
#
_symmetry.space_group_name_H-M   'P 1'
#
loop_
_entity.id
_entity.type
_entity.pdbx_description
1 polymer ?
#
loop_
_entity_poly.entity_id
_entity_poly.type
_entity_poly.pdbx_seq_one_letter_code
_entity_poly.pdbx_strand_id
1 'polypeptide(L)'
;MQLQVKSVENYLTGLYGKAKVTGISELGGMPVEVEEGIKGFGYGKPYLIDFEAGGKKMSVVLSSMRVQKGFGHDHFSDRAQILIWQNSVFNNLPGHVKSLDVGYFTQKGELFSAGKADEYFILMEKIEGKEYFLDLERIKKEGKLTSLDIERTEALSTYLAEIHGNR
;
A
#
# COMPACT_ATOMS: atom_id res chain seq x y z
N MET A 1 -0.09 11.68 8.05
CA MET A 1 0.65 10.76 8.94
C MET A 1 1.98 11.41 9.27
N GLN A 2 2.36 11.43 10.55
CA GLN A 2 3.63 12.01 11.01
C GLN A 2 4.57 10.87 11.42
N LEU A 3 5.79 10.84 10.88
CA LEU A 3 6.81 9.85 11.23
C LEU A 3 7.28 10.08 12.67
N GLN A 4 7.17 9.05 13.51
CA GLN A 4 7.66 9.07 14.87
C GLN A 4 9.03 8.42 14.94
N VAL A 5 10.01 9.11 15.52
CA VAL A 5 11.40 8.61 15.65
C VAL A 5 11.42 7.21 16.27
N LYS A 6 10.61 6.97 17.30
CA LYS A 6 10.57 5.67 17.98
C LYS A 6 10.09 4.53 17.08
N SER A 7 9.08 4.78 16.24
CA SER A 7 8.59 3.80 15.27
C SER A 7 9.65 3.46 14.24
N VAL A 8 10.41 4.47 13.78
CA VAL A 8 11.52 4.29 12.83
C VAL A 8 12.66 3.49 13.46
N GLU A 9 13.04 3.79 14.70
CA GLU A 9 14.06 3.02 15.44
C GLU A 9 13.67 1.55 15.62
N ASN A 10 12.41 1.29 16.00
CA ASN A 10 11.92 -0.08 16.16
C ASN A 10 11.98 -0.85 14.83
N TYR A 11 11.57 -0.21 13.73
CA TYR A 11 11.64 -0.79 12.39
C TYR A 11 13.07 -1.08 11.94
N LEU A 12 13.96 -0.09 12.04
CA LEU A 12 15.38 -0.27 11.72
C LEU A 12 16.04 -1.31 12.62
N THR A 13 15.59 -1.44 13.87
CA THR A 13 16.07 -2.47 14.78
C THR A 13 15.73 -3.88 14.28
N GLY A 14 14.55 -4.06 13.67
CA GLY A 14 14.17 -5.32 13.02
C GLY A 14 15.04 -5.70 11.81
N LEU A 15 15.62 -4.70 11.13
CA LEU A 15 16.43 -4.91 9.92
C LEU A 15 17.93 -5.01 10.21
N TYR A 16 18.45 -4.21 11.13
CA TYR A 16 19.89 -4.03 11.37
C TYR A 16 20.35 -4.47 12.77
N GLY A 17 19.44 -4.99 13.61
CA GLY A 17 19.68 -5.11 15.05
C GLY A 17 19.62 -3.74 15.73
N LYS A 18 19.95 -3.66 17.03
CA LYS A 18 19.79 -2.43 17.84
C LYS A 18 20.23 -1.17 17.10
N ALA A 19 19.25 -0.36 16.70
CA ALA A 19 19.42 0.85 15.92
C ALA A 19 18.99 2.08 16.72
N LYS A 20 19.72 3.19 16.56
CA LYS A 20 19.38 4.49 17.15
C LYS A 20 19.36 5.54 16.06
N VAL A 21 18.22 6.21 15.89
CA VAL A 21 18.08 7.28 14.90
C VAL A 21 18.81 8.52 15.40
N THR A 22 19.63 9.11 14.54
CA THR A 22 20.39 10.33 14.82
C THR A 22 19.87 11.54 14.07
N GLY A 23 19.10 11.35 12.99
CA GLY A 23 18.48 12.43 12.24
C GLY A 23 17.39 11.95 11.28
N ILE A 24 16.37 12.79 11.07
CA ILE A 24 15.36 12.61 10.00
C ILE A 24 15.18 13.97 9.32
N SER A 25 15.33 14.02 8.01
CA SER A 25 15.11 15.23 7.21
C SER A 25 14.34 14.91 5.92
N GLU A 26 13.57 15.88 5.41
CA GLU A 26 12.92 15.74 4.10
C GLU A 26 13.98 15.88 3.00
N LEU A 27 14.01 14.92 2.07
CA LEU A 27 14.88 14.98 0.89
C LEU A 27 14.20 15.78 -0.23
N GLY A 28 14.96 16.68 -0.86
CA GLY A 28 14.48 17.39 -2.06
C GLY A 28 13.42 18.45 -1.79
N GLY A 29 13.35 19.01 -0.57
CA GLY A 29 12.60 20.25 -0.36
C GLY A 29 13.16 21.35 -1.28
N MET A 30 12.31 21.94 -2.12
CA MET A 30 12.70 23.14 -2.87
C MET A 30 13.04 24.24 -1.84
N PRO A 31 14.16 24.97 -1.96
CA PRO A 31 14.26 26.29 -1.36
C PRO A 31 13.04 27.09 -1.83
N VAL A 32 12.31 27.69 -0.89
CA VAL A 32 11.22 28.61 -1.20
C VAL A 32 11.86 29.84 -1.83
N GLU A 33 12.06 29.81 -3.16
CA GLU A 33 12.30 30.94 -4.06
C GLU A 33 12.57 30.37 -5.48
N VAL A 34 11.54 29.82 -6.12
CA VAL A 34 11.49 29.78 -7.58
C VAL A 34 10.05 30.08 -7.97
N GLU A 35 9.84 31.31 -8.47
CA GLU A 35 8.62 31.74 -9.13
C GLU A 35 8.24 30.75 -10.23
N GLU A 36 6.93 30.47 -10.29
CA GLU A 36 6.21 29.91 -11.44
C GLU A 36 6.87 28.76 -12.22
N GLY A 37 6.65 27.55 -11.70
CA GLY A 37 6.38 26.38 -12.54
C GLY A 37 7.59 25.55 -12.99
N ILE A 38 7.67 24.33 -12.46
CA ILE A 38 7.62 23.04 -13.20
C ILE A 38 8.00 21.92 -12.21
N LYS A 39 7.01 21.05 -11.94
CA LYS A 39 7.13 19.67 -11.41
C LYS A 39 7.59 19.46 -9.96
N GLY A 40 6.75 19.87 -9.00
CA GLY A 40 6.60 19.17 -7.71
C GLY A 40 5.67 17.96 -7.79
N PHE A 41 5.73 17.18 -8.87
CA PHE A 41 4.77 16.11 -9.19
C PHE A 41 5.29 14.71 -8.79
N GLY A 42 4.47 13.93 -8.07
CA GLY A 42 4.38 12.48 -8.35
C GLY A 42 4.41 11.50 -7.18
N TYR A 43 5.41 11.54 -6.30
CA TYR A 43 5.81 10.27 -5.63
C TYR A 43 5.81 10.27 -4.10
N GLY A 44 5.26 11.33 -3.47
CA GLY A 44 5.23 11.51 -2.02
C GLY A 44 6.49 12.17 -1.45
N LYS A 45 6.63 12.23 -0.13
CA LYS A 45 7.73 12.92 0.56
C LYS A 45 8.82 11.92 0.97
N PRO A 46 10.00 11.92 0.31
CA PRO A 46 11.12 11.09 0.75
C PRO A 46 11.77 11.69 1.99
N TYR A 47 12.17 10.84 2.93
CA TYR A 47 12.88 11.20 4.15
C TYR A 47 14.27 10.57 4.13
N LEU A 48 15.31 11.37 4.35
CA LEU A 48 16.63 10.88 4.72
C LEU A 48 16.60 10.54 6.22
N ILE A 49 17.04 9.35 6.57
CA ILE A 49 17.14 8.88 7.94
C ILE A 49 18.59 8.50 8.20
N ASP A 50 19.23 9.23 9.11
CA ASP A 50 20.55 8.91 9.63
C ASP A 50 20.40 8.14 10.94
N PHE A 51 21.17 7.06 11.09
CA PHE A 51 21.12 6.22 12.28
C PHE A 51 22.44 5.51 12.55
N GLU A 52 22.58 4.99 13.78
CA GLU A 52 23.67 4.11 14.17
C GLU A 52 23.14 2.71 14.45
N ALA A 53 23.78 1.67 13.89
CA ALA A 53 23.56 0.29 14.30
C ALA A 53 24.88 -0.50 14.20
N GLY A 54 25.12 -1.40 15.16
CA GLY A 54 26.36 -2.19 15.20
C GLY A 54 27.65 -1.34 15.24
N GLY A 55 27.61 -0.16 15.86
CA GLY A 55 28.74 0.78 15.93
C GLY A 55 29.06 1.50 14.62
N LYS A 56 28.20 1.41 13.60
CA LYS A 56 28.36 2.08 12.31
C LYS A 56 27.28 3.13 12.11
N LYS A 57 27.67 4.30 11.61
CA LYS A 57 26.74 5.32 11.11
C LYS A 57 26.30 4.98 9.69
N MET A 58 25.00 5.05 9.44
CA MET A 58 24.36 4.70 8.17
C MET A 58 23.26 5.70 7.84
N SER A 59 22.91 5.78 6.56
CA SER A 59 21.86 6.65 6.06
C SER A 59 20.97 5.87 5.09
N VAL A 60 19.66 6.03 5.20
CA VAL A 60 18.66 5.39 4.33
C VAL A 60 17.60 6.39 3.88
N VAL A 61 16.96 6.11 2.75
CA VAL A 61 15.84 6.91 2.25
C VAL A 61 14.55 6.13 2.44
N LEU A 62 13.61 6.72 3.16
CA LEU A 62 12.25 6.21 3.30
C LEU A 62 11.32 7.04 2.42
N SER A 63 10.66 6.38 1.46
CA SER A 63 9.72 7.01 0.54
C SER A 63 8.36 6.31 0.61
N SER A 64 7.28 7.06 0.42
CA SER A 64 5.92 6.52 0.35
C SER A 64 5.15 7.18 -0.78
N MET A 65 4.23 6.48 -1.42
CA MET A 65 3.45 7.04 -2.52
C MET A 65 2.38 8.03 -2.05
N ARG A 66 2.06 9.03 -2.89
CA ARG A 66 1.00 10.01 -2.64
C ARG A 66 -0.35 9.30 -2.43
N VAL A 67 -1.11 9.78 -1.45
CA VAL A 67 -2.43 9.21 -1.06
C VAL A 67 -3.62 9.90 -1.77
N GLN A 68 -3.36 10.91 -2.61
CA GLN A 68 -4.42 11.69 -3.25
C GLN A 68 -5.03 10.95 -4.45
N LYS A 69 -6.34 11.12 -4.62
CA LYS A 69 -7.16 10.51 -5.67
C LYS A 69 -7.12 11.33 -6.96
N GLY A 70 -7.35 10.69 -8.11
CA GLY A 70 -7.70 11.35 -9.38
C GLY A 70 -6.88 10.95 -10.60
N PHE A 71 -5.95 10.01 -10.47
CA PHE A 71 -5.06 9.62 -11.59
C PHE A 71 -5.30 8.20 -12.11
N GLY A 72 -6.12 7.39 -11.41
CA GLY A 72 -6.17 5.96 -11.64
C GLY A 72 -4.92 5.27 -11.07
N HIS A 73 -5.05 4.01 -10.65
CA HIS A 73 -3.96 3.26 -9.99
C HIS A 73 -3.43 3.90 -8.68
N ASP A 74 -4.30 4.66 -8.00
CA ASP A 74 -4.04 5.32 -6.73
C ASP A 74 -4.78 4.65 -5.57
N HIS A 75 -5.44 3.50 -5.80
CA HIS A 75 -6.03 2.71 -4.73
C HIS A 75 -4.94 2.22 -3.77
N PHE A 76 -5.32 1.95 -2.51
CA PHE A 76 -4.37 1.47 -1.52
C PHE A 76 -3.62 0.21 -1.97
N SER A 77 -4.33 -0.71 -2.64
CA SER A 77 -3.76 -1.92 -3.23
C SER A 77 -2.76 -1.62 -4.35
N ASP A 78 -3.05 -0.64 -5.20
CA ASP A 78 -2.18 -0.29 -6.34
C ASP A 78 -0.85 0.26 -5.84
N ARG A 79 -0.89 1.12 -4.82
CA ARG A 79 0.32 1.67 -4.17
C ARG A 79 1.13 0.58 -3.47
N ALA A 80 0.47 -0.39 -2.84
CA ALA A 80 1.17 -1.53 -2.24
C ALA A 80 1.83 -2.40 -3.32
N GLN A 81 1.08 -2.76 -4.36
CA GLN A 81 1.54 -3.61 -5.46
C GLN A 81 2.83 -3.07 -6.10
N ILE A 82 2.87 -1.78 -6.44
CA ILE A 82 4.04 -1.21 -7.10
C ILE A 82 5.27 -1.15 -6.19
N LEU A 83 5.11 -0.84 -4.89
CA LEU A 83 6.22 -0.83 -3.93
C LEU A 83 6.79 -2.25 -3.71
N ILE A 84 5.91 -3.24 -3.61
CA ILE A 84 6.30 -4.66 -3.52
C ILE A 84 7.09 -5.07 -4.76
N TRP A 85 6.58 -4.74 -5.94
CA TRP A 85 7.26 -5.03 -7.20
C TRP A 85 8.62 -4.34 -7.30
N GLN A 86 8.71 -3.05 -6.93
CA GLN A 86 9.97 -2.30 -6.89
C GLN A 86 11.00 -2.96 -5.97
N ASN A 87 10.59 -3.44 -4.78
CA ASN A 87 11.51 -4.11 -3.85
C ASN A 87 12.14 -5.38 -4.46
N SER A 88 11.35 -6.16 -5.20
CA SER A 88 11.85 -7.34 -5.90
C SER A 88 12.76 -6.97 -7.08
N VAL A 89 12.34 -6.02 -7.91
CA VAL A 89 13.03 -5.70 -9.16
C VAL A 89 14.32 -4.90 -8.94
N PHE A 90 14.33 -3.90 -8.05
CA PHE A 90 15.48 -3.00 -7.83
C PHE A 90 16.74 -3.76 -7.42
N ASN A 91 16.57 -4.89 -6.73
CA ASN A 91 17.68 -5.72 -6.29
C ASN A 91 18.34 -6.56 -7.40
N ASN A 92 17.69 -6.64 -8.56
CA ASN A 92 18.09 -7.44 -9.72
C ASN A 92 18.50 -6.59 -10.95
N LEU A 93 18.34 -5.25 -10.89
CA LEU A 93 18.70 -4.36 -11.98
C LEU A 93 20.16 -3.90 -11.87
N PRO A 94 21.03 -4.19 -12.87
CA PRO A 94 22.41 -3.72 -12.86
C PRO A 94 22.50 -2.19 -12.80
N GLY A 95 23.33 -1.66 -11.91
CA GLY A 95 23.54 -0.22 -11.73
C GLY A 95 22.40 0.53 -11.03
N HIS A 96 21.33 -0.16 -10.62
CA HIS A 96 20.25 0.44 -9.85
C HIS A 96 20.54 0.42 -8.35
N VAL A 97 19.98 1.38 -7.60
CA VAL A 97 20.08 1.37 -6.14
C VAL A 97 19.31 0.17 -5.58
N LYS A 98 19.89 -0.51 -4.58
CA LYS A 98 19.26 -1.67 -3.94
C LYS A 98 18.06 -1.21 -3.11
N SER A 99 16.96 -1.94 -3.20
CA SER A 99 15.87 -1.80 -2.24
C SER A 99 16.24 -2.56 -0.96
N LEU A 100 16.28 -1.83 0.15
CA LEU A 100 16.66 -2.41 1.45
C LEU A 100 15.50 -3.18 2.09
N ASP A 101 14.27 -2.68 1.91
CA ASP A 101 13.04 -3.31 2.36
C ASP A 101 11.83 -2.63 1.71
N VAL A 102 10.68 -3.30 1.76
CA VAL A 102 9.35 -2.69 1.57
C VAL A 102 8.53 -2.95 2.81
N GLY A 103 7.68 -1.98 3.18
CA GLY A 103 6.87 -2.09 4.38
C GLY A 103 5.58 -1.28 4.27
N TYR A 104 4.78 -1.36 5.33
CA TYR A 104 3.53 -0.63 5.45
C TYR A 104 3.45 0.12 6.77
N PHE A 105 2.62 1.16 6.78
CA PHE A 105 2.32 1.94 7.98
C PHE A 105 1.00 1.49 8.61
N THR A 106 0.95 1.41 9.93
CA THR A 106 -0.30 1.28 10.67
C THR A 106 -0.98 2.64 10.81
N GLN A 107 -2.26 2.65 11.21
CA GLN A 107 -2.97 3.89 11.54
C GLN A 107 -2.29 4.69 12.67
N LYS A 108 -1.51 4.01 13.53
CA LYS A 108 -0.74 4.64 14.61
C LYS A 108 0.63 5.18 14.14
N GLY A 109 0.99 4.99 12.86
CA GLY A 109 2.28 5.40 12.31
C GLY A 109 3.44 4.46 12.65
N GLU A 110 3.14 3.21 13.02
CA GLU A 110 4.15 2.16 13.18
C GLU A 110 4.53 1.60 11.81
N LEU A 111 5.76 1.10 11.66
CA LEU A 111 6.28 0.56 10.42
C LEU A 111 6.50 -0.95 10.57
N PHE A 112 6.09 -1.72 9.57
CA PHE A 112 6.28 -3.16 9.51
C PHE A 112 6.88 -3.58 8.18
N SER A 113 7.81 -4.52 8.23
CA SER A 113 8.46 -5.09 7.04
C SER A 113 7.53 -6.06 6.33
N ALA A 114 7.55 -5.99 5.00
CA ALA A 114 6.93 -6.93 4.08
C ALA A 114 7.93 -7.45 3.02
N GLY A 115 9.20 -6.99 3.05
CA GLY A 115 10.16 -7.30 1.98
C GLY A 115 10.77 -8.69 2.02
N LYS A 116 10.42 -9.51 3.01
CA LYS A 116 10.74 -10.95 3.06
C LYS A 116 9.60 -11.84 2.56
N ALA A 117 8.51 -11.27 2.05
CA ALA A 117 7.40 -12.05 1.53
C ALA A 117 7.76 -12.66 0.16
N ASP A 118 7.71 -13.99 0.07
CA ASP A 118 7.81 -14.72 -1.20
C ASP A 118 6.42 -14.94 -1.85
N GLU A 119 5.37 -15.03 -1.03
CA GLU A 119 3.98 -15.21 -1.45
C GLU A 119 3.02 -14.50 -0.48
N TYR A 120 1.93 -13.95 -1.02
CA TYR A 120 0.83 -13.35 -0.25
C TYR A 120 -0.36 -14.31 -0.21
N PHE A 121 -0.97 -14.45 0.96
CA PHE A 121 -2.19 -15.24 1.13
C PHE A 121 -3.27 -14.40 1.83
N ILE A 122 -4.52 -14.75 1.55
CA ILE A 122 -5.68 -14.25 2.29
C ILE A 122 -6.32 -15.41 3.03
N LEU A 123 -6.62 -15.20 4.32
CA LEU A 123 -7.43 -16.11 5.12
C LEU A 123 -8.79 -15.46 5.34
N MET A 124 -9.86 -16.19 5.01
CA MET A 124 -11.22 -15.68 5.08
C MET A 124 -12.06 -16.54 6.01
N GLU A 125 -13.12 -15.95 6.55
CA GLU A 125 -14.15 -16.69 7.27
C GLU A 125 -14.85 -17.68 6.33
N LYS A 126 -15.19 -18.87 6.85
CA LYS A 126 -15.99 -19.84 6.09
C LYS A 126 -17.45 -19.39 6.09
N ILE A 127 -18.01 -19.18 4.90
CA ILE A 127 -19.45 -19.04 4.69
C ILE A 127 -19.94 -20.21 3.85
N GLU A 128 -21.05 -20.81 4.27
CA GLU A 128 -21.76 -21.81 3.47
C GLU A 128 -22.83 -21.11 2.63
N GLY A 129 -22.95 -21.53 1.37
CA GLY A 129 -23.92 -20.94 0.46
C GLY A 129 -23.83 -21.54 -0.93
N LYS A 130 -24.70 -21.04 -1.81
CA LYS A 130 -24.70 -21.38 -3.24
C LYS A 130 -24.32 -20.13 -4.03
N GLU A 131 -23.41 -20.28 -4.99
CA GLU A 131 -22.93 -19.17 -5.80
C GLU A 131 -24.04 -18.62 -6.70
N TYR A 132 -24.20 -17.30 -6.72
CA TYR A 132 -25.25 -16.62 -7.47
C TYR A 132 -25.19 -16.89 -8.99
N PHE A 133 -24.00 -17.15 -9.54
CA PHE A 133 -23.86 -17.44 -10.97
C PHE A 133 -24.64 -18.70 -11.39
N LEU A 134 -24.89 -19.64 -10.47
CA LEU A 134 -25.65 -20.84 -10.75
C LEU A 134 -27.13 -20.51 -11.06
N ASP A 135 -27.66 -19.45 -10.47
CA ASP A 135 -28.99 -18.94 -10.79
C ASP A 135 -28.99 -18.29 -12.19
N LEU A 136 -27.93 -17.53 -12.52
CA LEU A 136 -27.76 -16.90 -13.83
C LEU A 136 -27.66 -17.93 -14.97
N GLU A 137 -26.88 -19.00 -14.77
CA GLU A 137 -26.78 -20.08 -15.75
C GLU A 137 -28.11 -20.83 -15.92
N ARG A 138 -28.88 -21.02 -14.84
CA ARG A 138 -30.24 -21.57 -14.94
C ARG A 138 -31.16 -20.67 -15.76
N ILE A 139 -31.21 -19.36 -15.47
CA ILE A 139 -32.05 -18.39 -16.20
C ILE A 139 -31.70 -18.40 -17.69
N LYS A 140 -30.41 -18.36 -18.02
CA LYS A 140 -29.91 -18.41 -19.40
C LYS A 140 -30.35 -19.68 -20.14
N LYS A 141 -30.29 -20.84 -19.47
CA LYS A 141 -30.68 -22.13 -20.05
C LYS A 141 -32.20 -22.26 -20.23
N GLU A 142 -32.97 -21.86 -19.24
CA GLU A 142 -34.43 -22.06 -19.21
C GLU A 142 -35.20 -20.95 -19.91
N GLY A 143 -34.57 -19.79 -20.12
CA GLY A 143 -35.22 -18.59 -20.65
C GLY A 143 -36.31 -18.04 -19.73
N LYS A 144 -36.27 -18.36 -18.43
CA LYS A 144 -37.31 -18.05 -17.47
C LYS A 144 -36.74 -17.51 -16.16
N LEU A 145 -37.38 -16.45 -15.67
CA LEU A 145 -37.16 -15.87 -14.35
C LEU A 145 -38.17 -16.42 -13.34
N THR A 146 -37.73 -16.50 -12.09
CA THR A 146 -38.55 -16.82 -10.91
C THR A 146 -38.60 -15.60 -9.99
N SER A 147 -39.57 -15.57 -9.07
CA SER A 147 -39.66 -14.49 -8.07
C SER A 147 -38.37 -14.37 -7.24
N LEU A 148 -37.73 -15.50 -6.91
CA LEU A 148 -36.49 -15.51 -6.15
C LEU A 148 -35.32 -14.83 -6.88
N ASP A 149 -35.28 -14.90 -8.22
CA ASP A 149 -34.23 -14.22 -9.00
C ASP A 149 -34.38 -12.69 -8.91
N ILE A 150 -35.63 -12.21 -8.87
CA ILE A 150 -35.96 -10.80 -8.72
C ILE A 150 -35.56 -10.33 -7.31
N GLU A 151 -35.97 -11.06 -6.27
CA GLU A 151 -35.62 -10.78 -4.88
C GLU A 151 -34.09 -10.75 -4.67
N ARG A 152 -33.35 -11.69 -5.26
CA ARG A 152 -31.88 -11.70 -5.19
C ARG A 152 -31.24 -10.54 -5.93
N THR A 153 -31.79 -10.15 -7.08
CA THR A 153 -31.31 -8.99 -7.84
C THR A 153 -31.53 -7.70 -7.05
N GLU A 154 -32.67 -7.57 -6.38
CA GLU A 154 -32.97 -6.45 -5.49
C GLU A 154 -32.05 -6.43 -4.27
N ALA A 155 -31.79 -7.58 -3.64
CA ALA A 155 -30.84 -7.68 -2.54
C ALA A 155 -29.42 -7.28 -2.98
N LEU A 156 -28.96 -7.76 -4.15
CA LEU A 156 -27.66 -7.41 -4.70
C LEU A 156 -27.56 -5.93 -5.05
N SER A 157 -28.56 -5.36 -5.72
CA SER A 157 -28.55 -3.95 -6.12
C SER A 157 -28.62 -3.02 -4.92
N THR A 158 -29.39 -3.37 -3.89
CA THR A 158 -29.45 -2.65 -2.62
C THR A 158 -28.10 -2.67 -1.92
N TYR A 159 -27.44 -3.84 -1.83
CA TYR A 159 -26.10 -3.95 -1.27
C TYR A 159 -25.07 -3.13 -2.06
N LEU A 160 -25.12 -3.18 -3.39
CA LEU A 160 -24.26 -2.38 -4.27
C LEU A 160 -24.47 -0.87 -4.07
N ALA A 161 -25.70 -0.43 -3.84
CA ALA A 161 -26.01 0.96 -3.53
C ALA A 161 -25.46 1.36 -2.15
N GLU A 162 -25.59 0.49 -1.14
CA GLU A 162 -25.07 0.73 0.21
C GLU A 162 -23.54 0.89 0.23
N ILE A 163 -22.80 -0.02 -0.42
CA ILE A 163 -21.33 0.04 -0.43
C ILE A 163 -20.78 1.22 -1.24
N HIS A 164 -21.55 1.75 -2.20
CA HIS A 164 -21.15 2.92 -2.98
C HIS A 164 -21.65 4.25 -2.37
N GLY A 165 -22.72 4.24 -1.58
CA GLY A 165 -23.27 5.42 -0.92
C GLY A 165 -22.42 5.95 0.24
N ASN A 166 -21.62 5.08 0.87
CA ASN A 166 -20.78 5.42 2.03
C ASN A 166 -19.34 5.86 1.66
N ARG A 167 -19.16 6.57 0.54
CA ARG A 167 -17.82 6.99 0.05
C ARG A 167 -17.41 8.41 0.42
#